data_AF-A0AAQ4FMG3-F1
#
_entry.id   AF-A0AAQ4FMG3-F1
#
_cell.length_a   1.000
_cell.length_b   1.000
_cell.length_c   1.000
_cell.angle_alpha   90.00
_cell.angle_beta   90.00
_cell.angle_gamma   90.00
#
_symmetry.space_group_name_H-M   'P 1'
#
loop_
_entity.id
_entity.type
_entity.pdbx_description
1 polymer ?
#
loop_
_entity_poly.entity_id
_entity_poly.type
_entity_poly.pdbx_seq_one_letter_code
_entity_poly.pdbx_strand_id
1 'polypeptide(L)'
;MEAKEERAPEESKAEKELTETAEVDLPREELILTANPFAVLLFEIGVIAIVVTYIVLTTPRKPPFDDFIEPCLNLSCFQLENELSSSMNLSADPCVDFYEYTCGLWGSYHRGFEDQFHLLELMYQLVRFHVARMLAPFTSYKLLRSAFGNPPNDSALSELVTAECATAVDRVFPFAWAVFVFGPNVTAKQQQAQEQFTALKTRTRSALSVLQSDYRAAAEERLDILKPVVGWPKKFDDSAELDKVGSHNEFDQGPFIEDYLDAVERRAHGPEMSISGLWSEKETAASFRPFKATAMYSPWLDRLYVSPTILFDPFLVESSDAFTWGAFGHVLAHELWHAAFGDLTVGFSAATDVVLSAVRTVKHDCIANSVADAGGDSKTALLSAPEDVVDVTGLQTAYEVFNSSSGNTAAGAKGAAGFTPQQLFYIGSCYKWCAENGHTSPLGSAINAKPFLRCNVPLMMVDGFSEAFRCAQESPMMKFRRVTLSCNYSDLNPFPNS
;
A
#
# COMPACT_ATOMS: atom_id res chain seq x y z
N MET A 1 19.98 55.59 55.28
CA MET A 1 20.33 56.34 56.50
C MET A 1 20.26 55.31 57.61
N GLU A 2 21.31 54.84 58.25
CA GLU A 2 22.69 55.25 58.56
C GLU A 2 23.40 53.91 58.93
N ALA A 3 24.70 53.70 58.95
CA ALA A 3 25.96 54.36 58.62
C ALA A 3 27.01 53.25 58.91
N LYS A 4 27.96 52.96 58.01
CA LYS A 4 29.38 53.40 58.07
C LYS A 4 30.07 53.03 59.40
N GLU A 5 31.31 52.52 59.45
CA GLU A 5 32.45 52.63 58.55
C GLU A 5 33.58 51.70 59.05
N GLU A 6 34.42 51.21 58.13
CA GLU A 6 35.90 51.10 58.18
C GLU A 6 36.61 50.46 59.41
N ARG A 7 37.69 49.70 59.29
CA ARG A 7 38.80 49.72 58.32
C ARG A 7 39.63 48.43 58.45
N ALA A 8 40.14 47.93 57.32
CA ALA A 8 41.19 46.91 57.23
C ALA A 8 42.56 47.47 57.70
N PRO A 9 43.63 46.65 57.79
CA PRO A 9 44.41 46.33 56.59
C PRO A 9 44.98 44.88 56.48
N GLU A 10 45.08 44.44 55.21
CA GLU A 10 46.11 43.65 54.48
C GLU A 10 47.01 42.66 55.26
N GLU A 11 46.92 41.35 55.00
CA GLU A 11 47.53 40.55 53.90
C GLU A 11 49.01 40.15 54.09
N SER A 12 49.27 38.84 54.22
CA SER A 12 50.44 38.16 53.63
C SER A 12 50.36 36.63 53.78
N LYS A 13 50.10 35.97 52.64
CA LYS A 13 50.49 34.62 52.19
C LYS A 13 51.34 33.75 53.15
N ALA A 14 50.91 32.50 53.33
CA ALA A 14 51.60 31.30 52.82
C ALA A 14 50.83 30.03 53.25
N GLU A 15 50.43 29.23 52.27
CA GLU A 15 49.73 27.95 52.41
C GLU A 15 50.60 26.85 51.77
N LYS A 16 50.86 25.76 52.51
CA LYS A 16 51.27 24.40 52.06
C LYS A 16 51.59 23.55 53.30
N GLU A 17 50.70 22.65 53.70
CA GLU A 17 50.64 21.22 53.34
C GLU A 17 51.83 20.38 53.88
N LEU A 18 51.58 19.65 54.98
CA LEU A 18 52.40 18.57 55.57
C LEU A 18 52.25 17.30 54.69
N THR A 19 53.27 16.69 54.07
CA THR A 19 54.51 16.00 54.52
C THR A 19 54.36 14.59 55.12
N GLU A 20 54.75 13.61 54.30
CA GLU A 20 55.46 12.34 54.57
C GLU A 20 56.45 12.33 55.75
N THR A 21 56.73 11.13 56.31
CA THR A 21 58.11 10.59 56.51
C THR A 21 58.16 9.10 56.95
N ALA A 22 58.84 8.28 56.13
CA ALA A 22 59.98 7.35 56.36
C ALA A 22 60.02 6.18 57.41
N GLU A 23 60.69 5.10 56.98
CA GLU A 23 60.92 3.73 57.50
C GLU A 23 61.96 3.56 58.64
N VAL A 24 61.91 2.40 59.35
CA VAL A 24 63.08 1.65 59.90
C VAL A 24 62.81 0.12 59.90
N ASP A 25 63.85 -0.66 59.55
CA ASP A 25 63.92 -2.11 59.26
C ASP A 25 64.48 -2.98 60.43
N LEU A 26 64.40 -4.33 60.28
CA LEU A 26 65.17 -5.48 60.89
C LEU A 26 64.33 -6.54 61.68
N PRO A 27 64.72 -7.85 61.74
CA PRO A 27 64.78 -8.87 60.65
C PRO A 27 64.27 -10.31 61.04
N ARG A 28 64.26 -11.24 60.05
CA ARG A 28 64.37 -12.74 60.12
C ARG A 28 63.14 -13.55 60.65
N GLU A 29 62.64 -14.64 60.06
CA GLU A 29 63.15 -15.73 59.21
C GLU A 29 62.06 -16.32 58.26
N GLU A 30 62.52 -17.10 57.28
CA GLU A 30 61.85 -17.63 56.09
C GLU A 30 60.73 -18.66 56.31
N LEU A 31 59.76 -18.68 55.37
CA LEU A 31 59.25 -19.94 54.82
C LEU A 31 58.89 -19.74 53.34
N ILE A 32 59.88 -19.96 52.47
CA ILE A 32 59.73 -19.96 51.02
C ILE A 32 59.02 -21.27 50.64
N LEU A 33 57.73 -21.19 50.29
CA LEU A 33 57.08 -22.26 49.53
C LEU A 33 57.46 -22.05 48.06
N THR A 34 58.52 -22.71 47.61
CA THR A 34 58.90 -22.77 46.20
C THR A 34 57.85 -23.57 45.42
N ALA A 35 56.71 -22.94 45.13
CA ALA A 35 55.76 -23.50 44.18
C ALA A 35 56.48 -23.60 42.83
N ASN A 36 56.75 -24.83 42.39
CA ASN A 36 57.39 -25.10 41.12
C ASN A 36 56.61 -24.36 40.03
N PRO A 37 57.23 -23.43 39.27
CA PRO A 37 56.51 -22.65 38.26
C PRO A 37 55.82 -23.54 37.22
N PHE A 38 56.33 -24.77 37.00
CA PHE A 38 55.66 -25.78 36.18
C PHE A 38 54.36 -26.30 36.80
N ALA A 39 54.29 -26.49 38.11
CA ALA A 39 53.09 -26.95 38.80
C ALA A 39 51.98 -25.87 38.79
N VAL A 40 52.37 -24.59 38.95
CA VAL A 40 51.43 -23.46 38.85
C VAL A 40 50.89 -23.35 37.41
N LEU A 41 51.76 -23.48 36.41
CA LEU A 41 51.34 -23.45 35.00
C LEU A 41 50.38 -24.61 34.66
N LEU A 42 50.65 -25.82 35.16
CA LEU A 42 49.75 -26.97 34.94
C LEU A 42 48.40 -26.80 35.62
N PHE A 43 48.36 -26.15 36.80
CA PHE A 43 47.11 -25.85 37.48
C PHE A 43 46.28 -24.82 36.69
N GLU A 44 46.90 -23.74 36.21
CA GLU A 44 46.26 -22.73 35.35
C GLU A 44 45.68 -23.36 34.07
N ILE A 45 46.46 -24.22 33.39
CA ILE A 45 45.98 -24.93 32.20
C ILE A 45 44.81 -25.85 32.54
N GLY A 46 44.85 -26.54 33.68
CA GLY A 46 43.76 -27.40 34.15
C GLY A 46 42.47 -26.62 34.41
N VAL A 47 42.57 -25.45 35.05
CA VAL A 47 41.42 -24.56 35.28
C VAL A 47 40.85 -24.05 33.96
N ILE A 48 41.70 -23.61 33.04
CA ILE A 48 41.27 -23.17 31.70
C ILE A 48 40.56 -24.30 30.95
N ALA A 49 41.09 -25.52 30.98
CA ALA A 49 40.48 -26.67 30.31
C ALA A 49 39.10 -27.01 30.89
N ILE A 50 38.94 -26.91 32.22
CA ILE A 50 37.65 -27.12 32.89
C ILE A 50 36.65 -26.02 32.51
N VAL A 51 37.08 -24.75 32.50
CA VAL A 51 36.22 -23.63 32.10
C VAL A 51 35.80 -23.75 30.64
N VAL A 52 36.73 -24.09 29.73
CA VAL A 52 36.41 -24.32 28.32
C VAL A 52 35.45 -25.51 28.17
N THR A 53 35.67 -26.60 28.90
CA THR A 53 34.77 -27.77 28.87
C THR A 53 33.38 -27.41 29.39
N TYR A 54 33.31 -26.65 30.50
CA TYR A 54 32.05 -26.17 31.04
C TYR A 54 31.32 -25.25 30.05
N ILE A 55 32.02 -24.32 29.39
CA ILE A 55 31.46 -23.47 28.33
C ILE A 55 30.97 -24.33 27.16
N VAL A 56 31.71 -25.33 26.70
CA VAL A 56 31.29 -26.22 25.60
C VAL A 56 30.06 -27.07 25.99
N LEU A 57 29.93 -27.46 27.26
CA LEU A 57 28.80 -28.24 27.76
C LEU A 57 27.56 -27.39 28.09
N THR A 58 27.74 -26.11 28.43
CA THR A 58 26.65 -25.21 28.85
C THR A 58 26.24 -24.20 27.78
N THR A 59 27.10 -23.94 26.78
CA THR A 59 26.65 -23.25 25.57
C THR A 59 25.62 -24.14 24.90
N PRO A 60 24.40 -23.63 24.64
CA PRO A 60 23.43 -24.39 23.89
C PRO A 60 24.06 -24.71 22.54
N ARG A 61 24.35 -26.00 22.30
CA ARG A 61 24.62 -26.45 20.94
C ARG A 61 23.41 -25.96 20.14
N LYS A 62 23.64 -25.07 19.16
CA LYS A 62 22.64 -24.86 18.11
C LYS A 62 22.20 -26.27 17.71
N PRO A 63 20.89 -26.58 17.73
CA PRO A 63 20.45 -27.86 17.20
C PRO A 63 21.11 -28.04 15.82
N PRO A 64 21.53 -29.26 15.45
CA PRO A 64 21.87 -29.52 14.06
C PRO A 64 20.74 -28.92 13.25
N PHE A 65 21.09 -28.06 12.27
CA PHE A 65 20.14 -27.42 11.34
C PHE A 65 18.92 -28.32 11.19
N ASP A 66 17.84 -28.01 11.92
CA ASP A 66 16.55 -28.48 11.49
C ASP A 66 16.41 -27.78 10.15
N ASP A 67 16.24 -28.56 9.09
CA ASP A 67 15.73 -28.09 7.80
C ASP A 67 14.35 -27.50 8.08
N PHE A 68 14.32 -26.29 8.67
CA PHE A 68 13.24 -25.37 8.47
C PHE A 68 13.30 -25.04 6.99
N ILE A 69 12.58 -25.84 6.21
CA ILE A 69 12.12 -25.43 4.89
C ILE A 69 11.42 -24.09 5.16
N GLU A 70 12.11 -22.99 4.84
CA GLU A 70 11.45 -21.70 4.77
C GLU A 70 10.24 -21.91 3.86
N PRO A 71 9.01 -21.64 4.34
CA PRO A 71 7.85 -21.75 3.47
C PRO A 71 8.08 -20.87 2.23
N CYS A 72 7.55 -21.27 1.07
CA CYS A 72 7.61 -20.43 -0.13
C CYS A 72 6.81 -19.15 0.09
N LEU A 73 7.45 -18.12 0.66
CA LEU A 73 6.71 -16.98 1.20
C LEU A 73 6.53 -15.86 0.18
N ASN A 74 7.30 -15.83 -0.92
CA ASN A 74 7.22 -14.77 -1.94
C ASN A 74 6.53 -15.24 -3.24
N LEU A 75 5.95 -14.28 -3.97
CA LEU A 75 5.21 -14.54 -5.21
C LEU A 75 6.08 -15.29 -6.24
N SER A 76 7.37 -14.97 -6.31
CA SER A 76 8.31 -15.65 -7.21
C SER A 76 8.51 -17.12 -6.84
N CYS A 77 8.54 -17.45 -5.56
CA CYS A 77 8.64 -18.81 -5.03
C CYS A 77 7.35 -19.58 -5.29
N PHE A 78 6.19 -18.96 -5.05
CA PHE A 78 4.90 -19.57 -5.36
C PHE A 78 4.70 -19.78 -6.87
N GLN A 79 5.18 -18.85 -7.71
CA GLN A 79 5.19 -19.02 -9.16
C GLN A 79 6.10 -20.17 -9.57
N LEU A 80 7.31 -20.23 -9.02
CA LEU A 80 8.25 -21.32 -9.26
C LEU A 80 7.69 -22.68 -8.78
N GLU A 81 7.05 -22.72 -7.62
CA GLU A 81 6.44 -23.93 -7.07
C GLU A 81 5.29 -24.43 -7.96
N ASN A 82 4.39 -23.54 -8.37
CA ASN A 82 3.32 -23.90 -9.32
C ASN A 82 3.88 -24.38 -10.66
N GLU A 83 4.90 -23.69 -11.17
CA GLU A 83 5.57 -24.03 -12.42
C GLU A 83 6.21 -25.42 -12.35
N LEU A 84 7.02 -25.68 -11.32
CA LEU A 84 7.68 -26.96 -11.10
C LEU A 84 6.66 -28.08 -10.87
N SER A 85 5.68 -27.85 -10.00
CA SER A 85 4.63 -28.83 -9.68
C SER A 85 3.79 -29.21 -10.91
N SER A 86 3.57 -28.26 -11.82
CA SER A 86 2.72 -28.49 -13.00
C SER A 86 3.48 -29.05 -14.21
N SER A 87 4.80 -28.86 -14.30
CA SER A 87 5.61 -29.22 -15.48
C SER A 87 6.53 -30.43 -15.27
N MET A 88 6.84 -30.80 -14.03
CA MET A 88 7.67 -31.97 -13.70
C MET A 88 6.86 -33.28 -13.71
N ASN A 89 7.48 -34.38 -14.17
CA ASN A 89 6.91 -35.72 -14.06
C ASN A 89 7.50 -36.46 -12.85
N LEU A 90 6.93 -36.22 -11.66
CA LEU A 90 7.41 -36.86 -10.41
C LEU A 90 7.21 -38.39 -10.37
N SER A 91 6.55 -38.99 -11.37
CA SER A 91 6.41 -40.45 -11.49
C SER A 91 7.58 -41.10 -12.23
N ALA A 92 8.43 -40.32 -12.92
CA ALA A 92 9.63 -40.84 -13.57
C ALA A 92 10.78 -41.03 -12.56
N ASP A 93 11.71 -41.95 -12.83
CA ASP A 93 12.89 -42.15 -11.96
C ASP A 93 14.01 -41.18 -12.39
N PRO A 94 14.42 -40.23 -11.52
CA PRO A 94 15.47 -39.26 -11.85
C PRO A 94 16.85 -39.90 -12.07
N CYS A 95 17.10 -41.10 -11.54
CA CYS A 95 18.35 -41.83 -11.74
C CYS A 95 18.39 -42.58 -13.09
N VAL A 96 17.26 -42.70 -13.78
CA VAL A 96 17.13 -43.39 -15.07
C VAL A 96 16.98 -42.38 -16.21
N ASP A 97 16.08 -41.41 -16.06
CA ASP A 97 15.85 -40.36 -17.04
C ASP A 97 15.48 -39.06 -16.33
N PHE A 98 16.52 -38.29 -15.98
CA PHE A 98 16.33 -37.02 -15.31
C PHE A 98 15.60 -35.99 -16.17
N TYR A 99 15.70 -36.09 -17.51
CA TYR A 99 15.01 -35.18 -18.42
C TYR A 99 13.50 -35.42 -18.39
N GLU A 100 13.06 -36.67 -18.42
CA GLU A 100 11.64 -37.00 -18.25
C GLU A 100 11.15 -36.57 -16.85
N TYR A 101 11.93 -36.81 -15.79
CA TYR A 101 11.57 -36.38 -14.43
C TYR A 101 11.35 -34.87 -14.31
N THR A 102 12.22 -34.06 -14.91
CA THR A 102 12.14 -32.60 -14.81
C THR A 102 11.22 -31.96 -15.85
N CYS A 103 11.15 -32.49 -17.08
CA CYS A 103 10.51 -31.84 -18.22
C CYS A 103 9.37 -32.64 -18.85
N GLY A 104 9.09 -33.87 -18.40
CA GLY A 104 8.16 -34.80 -19.05
C GLY A 104 6.72 -34.29 -19.23
N LEU A 105 6.28 -33.34 -18.40
CA LEU A 105 4.96 -32.71 -18.53
C LEU A 105 5.00 -31.28 -19.11
N TRP A 106 6.19 -30.76 -19.45
CA TRP A 106 6.39 -29.38 -19.93
C TRP A 106 5.46 -29.03 -21.09
N GLY A 107 5.46 -29.83 -22.15
CA GLY A 107 4.63 -29.57 -23.35
C GLY A 107 3.12 -29.69 -23.11
N SER A 108 2.69 -30.38 -22.04
CA SER A 108 1.28 -30.50 -21.67
C SER A 108 0.78 -29.24 -20.95
N TYR A 109 1.63 -28.63 -20.13
CA TYR A 109 1.33 -27.39 -19.41
C TYR A 109 1.58 -26.16 -20.30
N HIS A 110 2.68 -26.12 -21.05
CA HIS A 110 3.07 -25.05 -21.98
C HIS A 110 2.63 -25.32 -23.42
N ARG A 111 1.33 -25.58 -23.62
CA ARG A 111 0.80 -25.86 -24.96
C ARG A 111 1.09 -24.70 -25.93
N GLY A 112 1.80 -25.00 -27.01
CA GLY A 112 2.16 -24.03 -28.04
C GLY A 112 3.58 -23.48 -27.94
N PHE A 113 4.37 -23.91 -26.94
CA PHE A 113 5.78 -23.57 -26.81
C PHE A 113 6.64 -24.83 -26.89
N GLU A 114 7.65 -24.85 -27.76
CA GLU A 114 8.55 -25.99 -27.92
C GLU A 114 9.57 -26.09 -26.78
N ASP A 115 10.08 -24.95 -26.30
CA ASP A 115 10.97 -24.86 -25.14
C ASP A 115 10.94 -23.46 -24.48
N GLN A 116 11.71 -23.29 -23.39
CA GLN A 116 11.83 -22.03 -22.65
C GLN A 116 12.48 -20.90 -23.46
N PHE A 117 13.43 -21.20 -24.35
CA PHE A 117 14.07 -20.20 -25.19
C PHE A 117 13.08 -19.63 -26.21
N HIS A 118 12.22 -20.48 -26.78
CA HIS A 118 11.14 -20.04 -27.66
C HIS A 118 10.15 -19.12 -26.94
N LEU A 119 9.85 -19.40 -25.66
CA LEU A 119 9.02 -18.53 -24.83
C LEU A 119 9.70 -17.17 -24.60
N LEU A 120 10.99 -17.14 -24.29
CA LEU A 120 11.75 -15.88 -24.15
C LEU A 120 11.82 -15.11 -25.48
N GLU A 121 12.02 -15.78 -26.60
CA GLU A 121 12.02 -15.16 -27.92
C GLU A 121 10.66 -14.55 -28.24
N LEU A 122 9.57 -15.26 -27.97
CA LEU A 122 8.21 -14.74 -28.15
C LEU A 122 7.92 -13.56 -27.22
N MET A 123 8.35 -13.63 -25.96
CA MET A 123 8.26 -12.50 -25.03
C MET A 123 9.02 -11.29 -25.58
N TYR A 124 10.21 -11.49 -26.12
CA TYR A 124 11.01 -10.42 -26.69
C TYR A 124 10.36 -9.81 -27.93
N GLN A 125 9.79 -10.63 -28.83
CA GLN A 125 8.99 -10.13 -29.96
C GLN A 125 7.74 -9.40 -29.49
N LEU A 126 7.09 -9.87 -28.43
CA LEU A 126 5.92 -9.24 -27.85
C LEU A 126 6.26 -7.87 -27.26
N VAL A 127 7.37 -7.76 -26.53
CA VAL A 127 7.88 -6.48 -26.01
C VAL A 127 8.18 -5.52 -27.17
N ARG A 128 8.91 -5.97 -28.20
CA ARG A 128 9.19 -5.15 -29.40
C ARG A 128 7.91 -4.69 -30.08
N PHE A 129 6.94 -5.58 -30.24
CA PHE A 129 5.64 -5.26 -30.80
C PHE A 129 4.89 -4.23 -29.95
N HIS A 130 4.89 -4.37 -28.63
CA HIS A 130 4.23 -3.44 -27.72
C HIS A 130 4.91 -2.06 -27.75
N VAL A 131 6.24 -2.02 -27.75
CA VAL A 131 7.00 -0.76 -27.90
C VAL A 131 6.68 -0.09 -29.23
N ALA A 132 6.73 -0.83 -30.34
CA ALA A 132 6.40 -0.30 -31.66
C ALA A 132 4.96 0.21 -31.72
N ARG A 133 4.00 -0.50 -31.12
CA ARG A 133 2.60 -0.10 -31.06
C ARG A 133 2.37 1.13 -30.18
N MET A 134 3.04 1.24 -29.03
CA MET A 134 2.97 2.42 -28.16
C MET A 134 3.56 3.67 -28.83
N LEU A 135 4.59 3.52 -29.66
CA LEU A 135 5.25 4.64 -30.32
C LEU A 135 4.58 5.02 -31.65
N ALA A 136 3.84 4.10 -32.28
CA ALA A 136 3.21 4.33 -33.58
C ALA A 136 2.36 5.62 -33.68
N PRO A 137 1.60 6.06 -32.65
CA PRO A 137 0.88 7.35 -32.66
C PRO A 137 1.77 8.58 -32.87
N PHE A 138 3.05 8.49 -32.53
CA PHE A 138 4.03 9.57 -32.63
C PHE A 138 4.89 9.49 -33.90
N THR A 139 4.48 8.65 -34.86
CA THR A 139 5.25 8.36 -36.08
C THR A 139 4.41 8.59 -37.34
N SER A 140 4.84 8.04 -38.48
CA SER A 140 4.09 8.13 -39.74
C SER A 140 2.71 7.44 -39.67
N TYR A 141 1.75 8.00 -40.40
CA TYR A 141 0.42 7.41 -40.63
C TYR A 141 0.47 5.94 -41.10
N LYS A 142 1.50 5.56 -41.86
CA LYS A 142 1.70 4.18 -42.33
C LYS A 142 1.97 3.22 -41.18
N LEU A 143 2.80 3.60 -40.21
CA LEU A 143 3.11 2.76 -39.05
C LEU A 143 1.93 2.70 -38.08
N LEU A 144 1.23 3.82 -37.88
CA LEU A 144 -0.01 3.88 -37.12
C LEU A 144 -1.07 2.89 -37.64
N ARG A 145 -1.33 2.89 -38.95
CA ARG A 145 -2.25 1.90 -39.58
C ARG A 145 -1.74 0.47 -39.50
N SER A 146 -0.43 0.26 -39.60
CA SER A 146 0.14 -1.08 -39.44
C SER A 146 -0.02 -1.60 -38.01
N ALA A 147 0.02 -0.73 -37.01
CA ALA A 147 -0.06 -1.09 -35.61
C ALA A 147 -1.52 -1.28 -35.14
N PHE A 148 -2.47 -0.48 -35.62
CA PHE A 148 -3.86 -0.45 -35.15
C PHE A 148 -4.91 -0.86 -36.19
N GLY A 149 -4.49 -1.18 -37.42
CA GLY A 149 -5.37 -1.51 -38.53
C GLY A 149 -5.90 -0.27 -39.26
N ASN A 150 -6.80 -0.49 -40.21
CA ASN A 150 -7.45 0.60 -40.93
C ASN A 150 -8.56 1.19 -40.05
N PRO A 151 -8.50 2.48 -39.69
CA PRO A 151 -9.58 3.10 -38.94
C PRO A 151 -10.86 3.11 -39.79
N PRO A 152 -12.05 3.00 -39.18
CA PRO A 152 -13.31 3.02 -39.90
C PRO A 152 -13.56 4.38 -40.60
N ASN A 153 -12.97 5.46 -40.09
CA ASN A 153 -12.99 6.81 -40.64
C ASN A 153 -11.80 7.63 -40.11
N ASP A 154 -11.54 8.80 -40.71
CA ASP A 154 -10.43 9.67 -40.30
C ASP A 154 -10.63 10.25 -38.88
N SER A 155 -11.87 10.38 -38.40
CA SER A 155 -12.16 10.87 -37.05
C SER A 155 -11.69 9.91 -35.96
N ALA A 156 -11.87 8.59 -36.12
CA ALA A 156 -11.41 7.60 -35.15
C ALA A 156 -9.88 7.59 -35.00
N LEU A 157 -9.16 7.86 -36.10
CA LEU A 157 -7.71 7.96 -36.05
C LEU A 157 -7.26 9.25 -35.36
N SER A 158 -7.94 10.36 -35.66
CA SER A 158 -7.68 11.64 -34.99
C SER A 158 -7.92 11.53 -33.49
N GLU A 159 -8.99 10.87 -33.06
CA GLU A 159 -9.28 10.63 -31.64
C GLU A 159 -8.19 9.81 -30.96
N LEU A 160 -7.71 8.73 -31.60
CA LEU A 160 -6.61 7.92 -31.09
C LEU A 160 -5.33 8.76 -30.93
N VAL A 161 -4.93 9.51 -31.96
CA VAL A 161 -3.72 10.35 -31.91
C VAL A 161 -3.87 11.43 -30.83
N THR A 162 -5.03 12.08 -30.73
CA THR A 162 -5.27 13.09 -29.68
C THR A 162 -5.18 12.48 -28.29
N ALA A 163 -5.74 11.30 -28.05
CA ALA A 163 -5.66 10.61 -26.77
C ALA A 163 -4.22 10.23 -26.38
N GLU A 164 -3.43 9.76 -27.35
CA GLU A 164 -2.02 9.38 -27.14
C GLU A 164 -1.15 10.62 -26.89
N CYS A 165 -1.38 11.72 -27.61
CA CYS A 165 -0.74 13.00 -27.32
C CYS A 165 -1.08 13.52 -25.91
N ALA A 166 -2.35 13.43 -25.49
CA ALA A 166 -2.75 13.81 -24.13
C ALA A 166 -2.06 12.93 -23.06
N THR A 167 -1.92 11.63 -23.34
CA THR A 167 -1.23 10.68 -22.48
C THR A 167 0.27 10.97 -22.41
N ALA A 168 0.89 11.38 -23.52
CA ALA A 168 2.28 11.82 -23.55
C ALA A 168 2.51 13.04 -22.67
N VAL A 169 1.62 14.04 -22.75
CA VAL A 169 1.69 15.24 -21.90
C VAL A 169 1.48 14.89 -20.42
N ASP A 170 0.50 14.05 -20.07
CA ASP A 170 0.33 13.57 -18.68
C ASP A 170 1.55 12.79 -18.17
N ARG A 171 2.23 12.04 -19.03
CA ARG A 171 3.46 11.33 -18.65
C ARG A 171 4.61 12.26 -18.32
N VAL A 172 4.82 13.29 -19.13
CA VAL A 172 5.98 14.18 -19.03
C VAL A 172 5.72 15.33 -18.06
N PHE A 173 4.54 15.96 -18.15
CA PHE A 173 4.14 17.14 -17.38
C PHE A 173 2.84 16.93 -16.56
N PRO A 174 2.72 15.87 -15.73
CA PRO A 174 1.45 15.51 -15.09
C PRO A 174 0.83 16.64 -14.27
N PHE A 175 1.63 17.35 -13.47
CA PHE A 175 1.13 18.38 -12.56
C PHE A 175 0.81 19.69 -13.29
N ALA A 176 1.66 20.13 -14.22
CA ALA A 176 1.38 21.32 -15.02
C ALA A 176 0.11 21.09 -15.86
N TRP A 177 -0.03 19.89 -16.45
CA TRP A 177 -1.23 19.50 -17.18
C TRP A 177 -2.46 19.46 -16.28
N ALA A 178 -2.36 18.92 -15.06
CA ALA A 178 -3.47 18.87 -14.11
C ALA A 178 -3.92 20.27 -13.67
N VAL A 179 -2.97 21.15 -13.33
CA VAL A 179 -3.25 22.53 -12.95
C VAL A 179 -3.90 23.28 -14.10
N PHE A 180 -3.40 23.10 -15.33
CA PHE A 180 -3.98 23.71 -16.53
C PHE A 180 -5.42 23.27 -16.78
N VAL A 181 -5.70 21.96 -16.71
CA VAL A 181 -7.02 21.39 -17.04
C VAL A 181 -8.04 21.62 -15.93
N PHE A 182 -7.68 21.32 -14.69
CA PHE A 182 -8.63 21.31 -13.57
C PHE A 182 -8.62 22.60 -12.76
N GLY A 183 -7.49 23.32 -12.71
CA GLY A 183 -7.28 24.51 -11.88
C GLY A 183 -8.43 25.52 -11.87
N PRO A 184 -9.01 25.90 -13.02
CA PRO A 184 -10.09 26.89 -13.06
C PRO A 184 -11.34 26.54 -12.23
N ASN A 185 -11.63 25.25 -12.04
CA ASN A 185 -12.92 24.78 -11.49
C ASN A 185 -12.79 23.83 -10.29
N VAL A 186 -11.58 23.52 -9.82
CA VAL A 186 -11.36 22.45 -8.84
C VAL A 186 -11.30 22.91 -7.38
N THR A 187 -11.05 24.19 -7.10
CA THR A 187 -10.78 24.69 -5.74
C THR A 187 -11.90 24.37 -4.74
N ALA A 188 -13.15 24.64 -5.10
CA ALA A 188 -14.29 24.34 -4.23
C ALA A 188 -14.45 22.82 -3.99
N LYS A 189 -14.16 22.01 -5.02
CA LYS A 189 -14.24 20.54 -4.96
C LYS A 189 -13.09 19.96 -4.13
N GLN A 190 -11.89 20.54 -4.19
CA GLN A 190 -10.77 20.21 -3.30
C GLN A 190 -11.12 20.50 -1.84
N GLN A 191 -11.74 21.65 -1.56
CA GLN A 191 -12.17 21.99 -0.21
C GLN A 191 -13.21 21.00 0.31
N GLN A 192 -14.25 20.71 -0.48
CA GLN A 192 -15.27 19.73 -0.12
C GLN A 192 -14.65 18.36 0.17
N ALA A 193 -13.73 17.89 -0.68
CA ALA A 193 -13.04 16.63 -0.45
C ALA A 193 -12.18 16.62 0.83
N GLN A 194 -11.54 17.74 1.16
CA GLN A 194 -10.76 17.89 2.39
C GLN A 194 -11.65 17.85 3.66
N GLU A 195 -12.83 18.46 3.59
CA GLU A 195 -13.84 18.43 4.66
C GLU A 195 -14.38 17.01 4.87
N GLN A 196 -14.73 16.32 3.77
CA GLN A 196 -15.19 14.93 3.81
C GLN A 196 -14.11 13.99 4.34
N PHE A 197 -12.85 14.13 3.90
CA PHE A 197 -11.72 13.38 4.44
C PHE A 197 -11.60 13.56 5.96
N THR A 198 -11.74 14.78 6.45
CA THR A 198 -11.63 15.08 7.89
C THR A 198 -12.75 14.40 8.68
N ALA A 199 -14.00 14.52 8.23
CA ALA A 199 -15.14 13.89 8.87
C ALA A 199 -15.03 12.35 8.88
N LEU A 200 -14.64 11.76 7.75
CA LEU A 200 -14.44 10.31 7.63
C LEU A 200 -13.27 9.83 8.48
N LYS A 201 -12.16 10.56 8.53
CA LYS A 201 -11.00 10.23 9.38
C LYS A 201 -11.38 10.22 10.86
N THR A 202 -12.15 11.20 11.31
CA THR A 202 -12.68 11.22 12.68
C THR A 202 -13.56 10.00 12.97
N ARG A 203 -14.52 9.68 12.08
CA ARG A 203 -15.39 8.51 12.28
C ARG A 203 -14.63 7.20 12.25
N THR A 204 -13.67 7.05 11.33
CA THR A 204 -12.77 5.90 11.22
C THR A 204 -12.03 5.72 12.55
N ARG A 205 -11.42 6.78 13.10
CA ARG A 205 -10.74 6.73 14.39
C ARG A 205 -11.66 6.24 15.51
N SER A 206 -12.89 6.76 15.59
CA SER A 206 -13.87 6.28 16.59
C SER A 206 -14.26 4.81 16.39
N ALA A 207 -14.33 4.34 15.14
CA ALA A 207 -14.64 2.96 14.81
C ALA A 207 -13.52 1.99 15.21
N LEU A 208 -12.26 2.43 15.33
CA LEU A 208 -11.13 1.61 15.81
C LEU A 208 -11.28 1.13 17.26
N SER A 209 -12.26 1.63 18.02
CA SER A 209 -12.58 1.14 19.37
C SER A 209 -12.92 -0.35 19.44
N VAL A 210 -13.25 -0.96 18.31
CA VAL A 210 -13.48 -2.40 18.21
C VAL A 210 -12.20 -3.23 18.23
N LEU A 211 -11.03 -2.64 17.92
CA LEU A 211 -9.73 -3.31 17.95
C LEU A 211 -9.21 -3.45 19.39
N GLN A 212 -8.41 -4.49 19.65
CA GLN A 212 -7.62 -4.58 20.89
C GLN A 212 -6.72 -3.36 21.08
N SER A 213 -6.37 -3.04 22.33
CA SER A 213 -5.65 -1.82 22.70
C SER A 213 -4.40 -1.56 21.86
N ASP A 214 -3.59 -2.59 21.64
CA ASP A 214 -2.29 -2.45 21.00
C ASP A 214 -2.45 -2.23 19.49
N TYR A 215 -3.37 -2.94 18.85
CA TYR A 215 -3.70 -2.76 17.43
C TYR A 215 -4.39 -1.42 17.16
N ARG A 216 -5.26 -1.02 18.08
CA ARG A 216 -5.95 0.27 18.03
C ARG A 216 -4.95 1.42 18.09
N ALA A 217 -3.98 1.38 19.01
CA ALA A 217 -2.98 2.42 19.14
C ALA A 217 -2.16 2.60 17.84
N ALA A 218 -1.72 1.49 17.23
CA ALA A 218 -0.98 1.51 15.98
C ALA A 218 -1.83 2.06 14.80
N ALA A 219 -3.10 1.65 14.69
CA ALA A 219 -4.02 2.17 13.68
C ALA A 219 -4.33 3.67 13.89
N GLU A 220 -4.50 4.10 15.13
CA GLU A 220 -4.69 5.49 15.50
C GLU A 220 -3.48 6.38 15.15
N GLU A 221 -2.26 5.87 15.36
CA GLU A 221 -1.01 6.57 15.01
C GLU A 221 -0.89 6.77 13.49
N ARG A 222 -1.18 5.74 12.69
CA ARG A 222 -1.21 5.83 11.23
C ARG A 222 -2.19 6.89 10.76
N LEU A 223 -3.39 6.89 11.34
CA LEU A 223 -4.36 7.94 11.04
C LEU A 223 -3.79 9.30 11.45
N ASP A 224 -3.19 9.48 12.62
CA ASP A 224 -2.69 10.79 13.06
C ASP A 224 -1.67 11.41 12.10
N ILE A 225 -0.75 10.61 11.56
CA ILE A 225 0.27 11.09 10.62
C ILE A 225 -0.23 11.22 9.16
N LEU A 226 -1.33 10.54 8.82
CA LEU A 226 -1.89 10.53 7.47
C LEU A 226 -2.34 11.93 7.02
N LYS A 227 -1.78 12.38 5.90
CA LYS A 227 -2.15 13.63 5.23
C LYS A 227 -2.74 13.36 3.84
N PRO A 228 -3.87 13.99 3.47
CA PRO A 228 -4.40 13.88 2.13
C PRO A 228 -3.65 14.81 1.17
N VAL A 229 -3.55 14.40 -0.08
CA VAL A 229 -3.15 15.22 -1.23
C VAL A 229 -4.32 15.20 -2.21
N VAL A 230 -5.08 16.30 -2.25
CA VAL A 230 -6.29 16.41 -3.07
C VAL A 230 -5.98 17.20 -4.34
N GLY A 231 -6.06 16.57 -5.49
CA GLY A 231 -5.66 17.15 -6.78
C GLY A 231 -4.15 17.04 -6.98
N TRP A 232 -3.38 17.93 -6.38
CA TRP A 232 -1.91 17.94 -6.47
C TRP A 232 -1.29 18.52 -5.18
N PRO A 233 0.02 18.32 -4.96
CA PRO A 233 0.72 19.01 -3.87
C PRO A 233 0.60 20.54 -3.97
N LYS A 234 0.18 21.20 -2.88
CA LYS A 234 -0.07 22.66 -2.84
C LYS A 234 1.06 23.55 -3.37
N LYS A 235 2.31 23.11 -3.29
CA LYS A 235 3.44 23.86 -3.86
C LYS A 235 3.30 24.11 -5.37
N PHE A 236 2.59 23.23 -6.08
CA PHE A 236 2.34 23.38 -7.52
C PHE A 236 1.19 24.36 -7.83
N ASP A 237 0.61 24.99 -6.81
CA ASP A 237 -0.19 26.21 -6.99
C ASP A 237 0.70 27.41 -7.37
N ASP A 238 2.02 27.32 -7.11
CA ASP A 238 3.03 28.26 -7.59
C ASP A 238 3.56 27.82 -8.96
N SER A 239 3.39 28.66 -9.98
CA SER A 239 3.89 28.39 -11.32
C SER A 239 5.41 28.26 -11.37
N ALA A 240 6.16 28.93 -10.49
CA ALA A 240 7.62 28.82 -10.44
C ALA A 240 8.08 27.40 -10.04
N GLU A 241 7.33 26.73 -9.16
CA GLU A 241 7.59 25.33 -8.77
C GLU A 241 7.24 24.36 -9.91
N LEU A 242 6.19 24.65 -10.68
CA LEU A 242 5.87 23.89 -11.90
C LEU A 242 6.95 24.07 -12.97
N ASP A 243 7.39 25.30 -13.21
CA ASP A 243 8.43 25.62 -14.19
C ASP A 243 9.75 24.95 -13.84
N LYS A 244 10.12 24.93 -12.56
CA LYS A 244 11.31 24.21 -12.08
C LYS A 244 11.24 22.73 -12.47
N VAL A 245 10.10 22.08 -12.25
CA VAL A 245 9.91 20.66 -12.59
C VAL A 245 9.81 20.42 -14.11
N GLY A 246 9.21 21.37 -14.83
CA GLY A 246 9.07 21.30 -16.29
C GLY A 246 10.36 21.61 -17.04
N SER A 247 11.27 22.40 -16.47
CA SER A 247 12.45 22.95 -17.14
C SER A 247 13.43 21.90 -17.67
N HIS A 248 13.37 20.66 -17.19
CA HIS A 248 14.21 19.56 -17.67
C HIS A 248 13.68 18.91 -18.95
N ASN A 249 12.50 19.30 -19.43
CA ASN A 249 11.85 18.76 -20.62
C ASN A 249 11.69 19.86 -21.67
N GLU A 250 12.72 20.05 -22.49
CA GLU A 250 12.68 20.97 -23.64
C GLU A 250 12.10 20.26 -24.87
N PHE A 251 11.19 20.92 -25.59
CA PHE A 251 10.52 20.42 -26.81
C PHE A 251 10.75 21.39 -27.96
N ASP A 252 12.01 21.76 -28.18
CA ASP A 252 12.24 23.05 -28.79
C ASP A 252 12.59 23.01 -30.28
N GLN A 253 13.11 21.93 -30.89
CA GLN A 253 13.45 21.94 -32.34
C GLN A 253 13.59 20.56 -33.04
N GLY A 254 13.27 19.42 -32.42
CA GLY A 254 13.53 18.06 -32.96
C GLY A 254 12.29 17.31 -33.49
N PRO A 255 12.45 16.07 -34.01
CA PRO A 255 11.33 15.15 -34.20
C PRO A 255 10.66 14.87 -32.84
N PHE A 256 9.35 15.06 -32.74
CA PHE A 256 8.60 14.88 -31.48
C PHE A 256 8.92 13.57 -30.75
N ILE A 257 9.12 12.46 -31.47
CA ILE A 257 9.42 11.16 -30.87
C ILE A 257 10.78 11.13 -30.15
N GLU A 258 11.77 11.88 -30.64
CA GLU A 258 13.09 11.99 -30.00
C GLU A 258 12.95 12.81 -28.71
N ASP A 259 12.36 14.01 -28.80
CA ASP A 259 12.12 14.88 -27.63
C ASP A 259 11.26 14.17 -26.56
N TYR A 260 10.24 13.40 -26.98
CA TYR A 260 9.40 12.62 -26.08
C TYR A 260 10.17 11.48 -25.40
N LEU A 261 10.98 10.71 -26.14
CA LEU A 261 11.77 9.62 -25.58
C LEU A 261 12.83 10.15 -24.61
N ASP A 262 13.49 11.25 -24.97
CA ASP A 262 14.45 11.94 -24.11
C ASP A 262 13.77 12.44 -22.83
N ALA A 263 12.57 13.04 -22.92
CA ALA A 263 11.81 13.49 -21.76
C ALA A 263 11.37 12.31 -20.87
N VAL A 264 10.97 11.18 -21.46
CA VAL A 264 10.64 9.95 -20.73
C VAL A 264 11.88 9.37 -20.04
N GLU A 265 13.03 9.34 -20.72
CA GLU A 265 14.29 8.86 -20.16
C GLU A 265 14.78 9.76 -19.03
N ARG A 266 14.78 11.09 -19.23
CA ARG A 266 15.10 12.08 -18.17
C ARG A 266 14.17 11.95 -16.99
N ARG A 267 12.88 11.69 -17.20
CA ARG A 267 11.96 11.42 -16.09
C ARG A 267 12.24 10.10 -15.38
N ALA A 268 12.66 9.06 -16.10
CA ALA A 268 12.97 7.75 -15.54
C ALA A 268 14.31 7.73 -14.78
N HIS A 269 15.30 8.52 -15.23
CA HIS A 269 16.69 8.49 -14.75
C HIS A 269 17.18 9.80 -14.11
N GLY A 270 16.42 10.88 -14.17
CA GLY A 270 16.83 12.21 -13.71
C GLY A 270 16.95 12.32 -12.18
N PRO A 271 17.73 13.31 -11.67
CA PRO A 271 17.89 13.58 -10.24
C PRO A 271 16.61 14.09 -9.53
N GLU A 272 15.46 14.06 -10.21
CA GLU A 272 14.22 14.74 -9.90
C GLU A 272 13.26 13.90 -9.02
N MET A 273 13.85 13.08 -8.15
CA MET A 273 13.28 12.72 -6.85
C MET A 273 13.96 13.46 -5.70
N SER A 274 14.95 14.31 -5.97
CA SER A 274 15.48 15.28 -4.99
C SER A 274 14.86 16.65 -5.21
N ILE A 275 13.54 16.76 -5.03
CA ILE A 275 12.98 18.04 -4.58
C ILE A 275 13.24 18.09 -3.08
N SER A 276 14.47 18.50 -2.75
CA SER A 276 14.97 18.72 -1.40
C SER A 276 13.92 19.45 -0.56
N GLY A 277 13.25 18.71 0.33
CA GLY A 277 12.28 19.22 1.29
C GLY A 277 10.84 18.73 1.14
N LEU A 278 10.45 18.03 0.06
CA LEU A 278 9.08 17.48 -0.08
C LEU A 278 9.01 15.96 -0.23
N TRP A 279 10.12 15.34 -0.61
CA TRP A 279 10.26 13.89 -0.80
C TRP A 279 11.61 13.50 -0.21
N SER A 280 11.67 12.46 0.62
CA SER A 280 12.95 11.86 0.99
C SER A 280 13.66 11.36 -0.26
N GLU A 281 14.99 11.31 -0.23
CA GLU A 281 15.91 10.87 -1.30
C GLU A 281 15.65 9.45 -1.88
N LYS A 282 14.58 8.79 -1.47
CA LYS A 282 13.96 7.65 -2.14
C LYS A 282 12.47 7.98 -2.31
N GLU A 283 11.99 8.06 -3.55
CA GLU A 283 10.65 7.69 -4.03
C GLU A 283 9.87 8.69 -4.91
N THR A 284 9.12 8.06 -5.81
CA THR A 284 8.84 8.40 -7.21
C THR A 284 7.61 9.26 -7.43
N ALA A 285 7.79 10.33 -8.21
CA ALA A 285 6.74 10.98 -9.02
C ALA A 285 6.10 10.06 -10.10
N ALA A 286 6.39 8.76 -10.07
CA ALA A 286 5.91 7.76 -11.04
C ALA A 286 4.54 7.18 -10.68
N SER A 287 4.14 7.21 -9.39
CA SER A 287 2.91 6.54 -8.93
C SER A 287 1.67 7.43 -8.94
N PHE A 288 1.81 8.75 -8.75
CA PHE A 288 0.68 9.67 -8.81
C PHE A 288 0.45 10.16 -10.25
N ARG A 289 -0.67 9.74 -10.84
CA ARG A 289 -1.14 10.17 -12.17
C ARG A 289 -2.40 11.02 -11.99
N PRO A 290 -2.33 12.37 -12.09
CA PRO A 290 -3.49 13.22 -11.85
C PRO A 290 -4.68 12.90 -12.76
N PHE A 291 -4.43 12.41 -13.98
CA PHE A 291 -5.46 12.06 -14.95
C PHE A 291 -5.98 10.62 -14.83
N LYS A 292 -5.42 9.81 -13.92
CA LYS A 292 -5.99 8.52 -13.57
C LYS A 292 -7.10 8.74 -12.54
N ALA A 293 -8.33 8.37 -12.87
CA ALA A 293 -9.47 8.41 -11.94
C ALA A 293 -9.29 7.40 -10.81
N THR A 294 -8.68 7.85 -9.71
CA THR A 294 -8.36 7.01 -8.55
C THR A 294 -8.22 7.84 -7.28
N ALA A 295 -8.47 7.20 -6.13
CA ALA A 295 -7.81 7.53 -4.88
C ALA A 295 -6.80 6.42 -4.56
N MET A 296 -5.85 6.68 -3.67
CA MET A 296 -4.87 5.68 -3.25
C MET A 296 -4.19 6.09 -1.94
N TYR A 297 -4.23 5.21 -0.94
CA TYR A 297 -3.31 5.26 0.19
C TYR A 297 -1.92 4.75 -0.21
N SER A 298 -0.88 5.47 0.20
CA SER A 298 0.52 5.08 0.02
C SER A 298 1.17 4.85 1.39
N PRO A 299 1.45 3.60 1.78
CA PRO A 299 2.05 3.29 3.08
C PRO A 299 3.46 3.85 3.23
N TRP A 300 4.23 3.92 2.14
CA TRP A 300 5.60 4.44 2.13
C TRP A 300 5.71 5.94 2.42
N LEU A 301 4.62 6.67 2.21
CA LEU A 301 4.60 8.14 2.25
C LEU A 301 3.68 8.68 3.34
N ASP A 302 2.89 7.83 3.99
CA ASP A 302 1.82 8.23 4.91
C ASP A 302 0.90 9.28 4.26
N ARG A 303 0.51 9.03 3.00
CA ARG A 303 -0.35 9.92 2.22
C ARG A 303 -1.54 9.18 1.64
N LEU A 304 -2.67 9.88 1.61
CA LEU A 304 -3.83 9.51 0.80
C LEU A 304 -3.89 10.47 -0.39
N TYR A 305 -3.72 9.93 -1.59
CA TYR A 305 -3.81 10.69 -2.84
C TYR A 305 -5.22 10.63 -3.39
N VAL A 306 -5.77 11.79 -3.77
CA VAL A 306 -7.06 11.91 -4.46
C VAL A 306 -6.79 12.61 -5.78
N SER A 307 -6.96 11.89 -6.89
CA SER A 307 -6.80 12.49 -8.21
C SER A 307 -7.85 13.59 -8.44
N PRO A 308 -7.52 14.66 -9.19
CA PRO A 308 -8.50 15.69 -9.53
C PRO A 308 -9.66 15.15 -10.38
N THR A 309 -9.44 14.07 -11.13
CA THR A 309 -10.47 13.45 -12.00
C THR A 309 -11.66 12.87 -11.22
N ILE A 310 -11.47 12.36 -10.00
CA ILE A 310 -12.57 11.85 -9.15
C ILE A 310 -13.25 12.93 -8.32
N LEU A 311 -12.87 14.20 -8.49
CA LEU A 311 -13.56 15.34 -7.88
C LEU A 311 -14.76 15.83 -8.69
N PHE A 312 -15.09 15.15 -9.80
CA PHE A 312 -16.18 15.50 -10.70
C PHE A 312 -17.15 14.31 -10.86
N ASP A 313 -18.21 14.52 -11.64
CA ASP A 313 -19.17 13.48 -12.00
C ASP A 313 -18.46 12.24 -12.59
N PRO A 314 -18.88 11.02 -12.22
CA PRO A 314 -20.03 10.69 -11.38
C PRO A 314 -19.67 10.49 -9.89
N PHE A 315 -18.54 10.98 -9.39
CA PHE A 315 -18.12 10.73 -8.01
C PHE A 315 -18.58 11.82 -7.05
N LEU A 316 -18.27 13.07 -7.39
CA LEU A 316 -18.64 14.25 -6.62
C LEU A 316 -19.59 15.09 -7.48
N VAL A 317 -20.88 14.89 -7.23
CA VAL A 317 -21.98 15.53 -7.95
C VAL A 317 -22.58 16.64 -7.10
N GLU A 318 -22.80 17.81 -7.70
CA GLU A 318 -23.37 18.96 -6.99
C GLU A 318 -24.87 18.81 -6.73
N SER A 319 -25.56 18.01 -7.53
CA SER A 319 -27.01 17.85 -7.45
C SER A 319 -27.49 16.98 -6.29
N SER A 320 -26.60 16.25 -5.59
CA SER A 320 -27.00 15.36 -4.50
C SER A 320 -25.84 15.05 -3.55
N ASP A 321 -25.89 15.65 -2.35
CA ASP A 321 -24.93 15.34 -1.28
C ASP A 321 -24.97 13.86 -0.88
N ALA A 322 -26.16 13.27 -0.80
CA ALA A 322 -26.33 11.87 -0.43
C ALA A 322 -25.63 10.93 -1.44
N PHE A 323 -25.83 11.20 -2.74
CA PHE A 323 -25.13 10.45 -3.78
C PHE A 323 -23.62 10.64 -3.70
N THR A 324 -23.14 11.87 -3.51
CA THR A 324 -21.71 12.19 -3.36
C THR A 324 -21.07 11.49 -2.16
N TRP A 325 -21.76 11.42 -1.02
CA TRP A 325 -21.30 10.64 0.13
C TRP A 325 -21.22 9.15 -0.17
N GLY A 326 -22.19 8.62 -0.92
CA GLY A 326 -22.19 7.24 -1.38
C GLY A 326 -21.07 6.93 -2.36
N ALA A 327 -20.87 7.77 -3.37
CA ALA A 327 -19.90 7.55 -4.42
C ALA A 327 -18.47 7.92 -3.97
N PHE A 328 -18.19 9.22 -3.84
CA PHE A 328 -16.87 9.73 -3.47
C PHE A 328 -16.54 9.53 -1.98
N GLY A 329 -17.51 9.73 -1.09
CA GLY A 329 -17.30 9.53 0.36
C GLY A 329 -16.91 8.08 0.70
N HIS A 330 -17.51 7.09 0.04
CA HIS A 330 -17.11 5.69 0.17
C HIS A 330 -15.68 5.44 -0.35
N VAL A 331 -15.27 6.05 -1.47
CA VAL A 331 -13.89 5.94 -1.98
C VAL A 331 -12.89 6.50 -0.96
N LEU A 332 -13.14 7.67 -0.39
CA LEU A 332 -12.26 8.23 0.64
C LEU A 332 -12.20 7.35 1.90
N ALA A 333 -13.35 6.81 2.33
CA ALA A 333 -13.43 5.94 3.48
C ALA A 333 -12.67 4.62 3.27
N HIS A 334 -12.78 4.04 2.06
CA HIS A 334 -12.02 2.85 1.66
C HIS A 334 -10.51 3.06 1.85
N GLU A 335 -9.96 4.16 1.31
CA GLU A 335 -8.53 4.48 1.46
C GLU A 335 -8.11 4.81 2.90
N LEU A 336 -9.02 5.40 3.71
CA LEU A 336 -8.77 5.62 5.13
C LEU A 336 -8.66 4.31 5.91
N TRP A 337 -9.42 3.29 5.54
CA TRP A 337 -9.32 1.97 6.15
C TRP A 337 -8.09 1.21 5.70
N HIS A 338 -7.64 1.37 4.45
CA HIS A 338 -6.30 0.95 4.03
C HIS A 338 -5.22 1.57 4.93
N ALA A 339 -5.31 2.88 5.18
CA ALA A 339 -4.36 3.55 6.07
C ALA A 339 -4.41 3.06 7.52
N ALA A 340 -5.62 2.84 8.07
CA ALA A 340 -5.80 2.38 9.44
C ALA A 340 -5.27 0.96 9.64
N PHE A 341 -5.57 0.05 8.71
CA PHE A 341 -5.14 -1.35 8.80
C PHE A 341 -3.68 -1.57 8.41
N GLY A 342 -3.06 -0.59 7.72
CA GLY A 342 -1.84 -0.84 6.96
C GLY A 342 -2.23 -1.42 5.60
N ASP A 343 -1.45 -1.15 4.55
CA ASP A 343 -1.79 -1.59 3.20
C ASP A 343 -1.92 -3.12 3.16
N LEU A 344 -3.17 -3.59 3.00
CA LEU A 344 -3.50 -5.01 3.04
C LEU A 344 -3.06 -5.74 1.77
N THR A 345 -2.67 -5.02 0.72
CA THR A 345 -2.32 -5.54 -0.61
C THR A 345 -0.82 -5.67 -0.85
N VAL A 346 0.02 -4.94 -0.10
CA VAL A 346 1.47 -5.10 -0.18
C VAL A 346 1.92 -6.38 0.55
N GLY A 347 2.45 -7.32 -0.22
CA GLY A 347 3.19 -8.46 0.29
C GLY A 347 4.48 -8.01 1.01
N PHE A 348 4.86 -8.77 2.03
CA PHE A 348 6.13 -8.77 2.76
C PHE A 348 6.55 -7.63 3.71
N SER A 349 6.09 -6.37 3.61
CA SER A 349 6.28 -5.45 4.77
C SER A 349 5.31 -5.77 5.93
N ALA A 350 4.42 -6.73 5.68
CA ALA A 350 3.29 -7.13 6.51
C ALA A 350 3.61 -8.13 7.64
N ALA A 351 4.76 -8.81 7.60
CA ALA A 351 5.08 -9.85 8.60
C ALA A 351 5.30 -9.27 10.01
N THR A 352 5.65 -7.97 10.11
CA THR A 352 5.83 -7.25 11.37
C THR A 352 4.66 -6.34 11.71
N ASP A 353 3.69 -6.19 10.81
CA ASP A 353 2.52 -5.34 11.04
C ASP A 353 1.43 -6.13 11.76
N VAL A 354 1.35 -5.91 13.07
CA VAL A 354 0.46 -6.64 13.97
C VAL A 354 -1.02 -6.36 13.71
N VAL A 355 -1.38 -5.15 13.23
CA VAL A 355 -2.75 -4.80 12.86
C VAL A 355 -3.14 -5.57 11.60
N LEU A 356 -2.24 -5.54 10.61
CA LEU A 356 -2.44 -6.18 9.32
C LEU A 356 -2.58 -7.71 9.46
N SER A 357 -1.73 -8.33 10.27
CA SER A 357 -1.78 -9.77 10.55
C SER A 357 -3.09 -10.19 11.25
N ALA A 358 -3.55 -9.41 12.23
CA ALA A 358 -4.80 -9.67 12.93
C ALA A 358 -6.04 -9.56 12.01
N VAL A 359 -6.09 -8.53 11.16
CA VAL A 359 -7.18 -8.35 10.19
C VAL A 359 -7.16 -9.46 9.13
N ARG A 360 -5.98 -9.81 8.60
CA ARG A 360 -5.80 -10.91 7.64
C ARG A 360 -6.22 -12.26 8.20
N THR A 361 -6.02 -12.52 9.48
CA THR A 361 -6.36 -13.84 10.05
C THR A 361 -7.84 -13.98 10.38
N VAL A 362 -8.50 -12.91 10.84
CA VAL A 362 -9.88 -12.99 11.36
C VAL A 362 -10.94 -12.61 10.33
N LYS A 363 -10.65 -11.65 9.44
CA LYS A 363 -11.66 -11.05 8.54
C LYS A 363 -11.58 -11.57 7.11
N HIS A 364 -10.38 -11.89 6.67
CA HIS A 364 -10.09 -12.31 5.31
C HIS A 364 -10.91 -13.52 4.89
N ASP A 365 -10.91 -14.58 5.70
CA ASP A 365 -11.62 -15.82 5.37
C ASP A 365 -13.14 -15.63 5.34
N CYS A 366 -13.71 -14.84 6.26
CA CYS A 366 -15.14 -14.59 6.22
C CYS A 366 -15.56 -13.82 4.95
N ILE A 367 -14.87 -12.71 4.66
CA ILE A 367 -15.20 -11.89 3.51
C ILE A 367 -14.96 -12.67 2.22
N ALA A 368 -13.84 -13.39 2.12
CA ALA A 368 -13.56 -14.29 0.99
C ALA A 368 -14.67 -15.33 0.78
N ASN A 369 -15.12 -15.99 1.86
CA ASN A 369 -16.22 -16.95 1.78
C ASN A 369 -17.52 -16.29 1.32
N SER A 370 -17.81 -15.09 1.80
CA SER A 370 -19.02 -14.34 1.41
C SER A 370 -18.97 -13.91 -0.06
N VAL A 371 -17.82 -13.50 -0.55
CA VAL A 371 -17.59 -13.16 -1.97
C VAL A 371 -17.73 -14.40 -2.85
N ALA A 372 -17.14 -15.53 -2.45
CA ALA A 372 -17.29 -16.81 -3.14
C ALA A 372 -18.76 -17.26 -3.19
N ASP A 373 -19.45 -17.20 -2.04
CA ASP A 373 -20.86 -17.54 -1.90
C ASP A 373 -21.80 -16.63 -2.72
N ALA A 374 -21.38 -15.41 -3.05
CA ALA A 374 -22.09 -14.48 -3.92
C ALA A 374 -21.84 -14.71 -5.42
N GLY A 375 -21.10 -15.76 -5.79
CA GLY A 375 -20.77 -16.11 -7.17
C GLY A 375 -19.37 -15.67 -7.61
N GLY A 376 -18.49 -15.32 -6.66
CA GLY A 376 -17.06 -15.18 -6.91
C GLY A 376 -16.35 -16.52 -7.05
N ASP A 377 -15.23 -16.54 -7.77
CA ASP A 377 -14.31 -17.68 -7.77
C ASP A 377 -13.54 -17.71 -6.45
N SER A 378 -13.42 -18.88 -5.80
CA SER A 378 -12.83 -18.99 -4.45
C SER A 378 -11.38 -18.51 -4.38
N LYS A 379 -10.58 -18.77 -5.42
CA LYS A 379 -9.18 -18.30 -5.46
C LYS A 379 -9.12 -16.78 -5.55
N THR A 380 -9.96 -16.20 -6.42
CA THR A 380 -10.07 -14.75 -6.58
C THR A 380 -10.61 -14.09 -5.31
N ALA A 381 -11.63 -14.67 -4.68
CA ALA A 381 -12.24 -14.16 -3.46
C ALA A 381 -11.26 -14.12 -2.28
N LEU A 382 -10.37 -15.12 -2.19
CA LEU A 382 -9.28 -15.10 -1.21
C LEU A 382 -8.26 -14.00 -1.52
N LEU A 383 -7.91 -13.81 -2.79
CA LEU A 383 -6.94 -12.78 -3.19
C LEU A 383 -7.48 -11.35 -3.08
N SER A 384 -8.79 -11.15 -3.23
CA SER A 384 -9.46 -9.85 -3.16
C SER A 384 -9.96 -9.46 -1.77
N ALA A 385 -10.00 -10.39 -0.83
CA ALA A 385 -10.49 -10.13 0.53
C ALA A 385 -9.86 -8.91 1.24
N PRO A 386 -8.56 -8.57 1.04
CA PRO A 386 -7.99 -7.31 1.50
C PRO A 386 -8.78 -6.06 1.10
N GLU A 387 -9.15 -5.97 -0.18
CA GLU A 387 -9.91 -4.86 -0.78
C GLU A 387 -11.39 -4.94 -0.39
N ASP A 388 -11.93 -6.15 -0.32
CA ASP A 388 -13.33 -6.35 0.04
C ASP A 388 -13.60 -5.99 1.51
N VAL A 389 -12.64 -6.22 2.42
CA VAL A 389 -12.72 -5.79 3.83
C VAL A 389 -12.85 -4.27 3.92
N VAL A 390 -12.01 -3.53 3.22
CA VAL A 390 -12.03 -2.06 3.27
C VAL A 390 -13.21 -1.44 2.51
N ASP A 391 -13.75 -2.16 1.53
CA ASP A 391 -15.03 -1.79 0.89
C ASP A 391 -16.17 -1.81 1.90
N VAL A 392 -16.26 -2.86 2.72
CA VAL A 392 -17.33 -3.01 3.73
C VAL A 392 -17.15 -1.98 4.85
N THR A 393 -15.94 -1.88 5.45
CA THR A 393 -15.70 -0.91 6.54
C THR A 393 -15.86 0.53 6.07
N GLY A 394 -15.36 0.83 4.87
CA GLY A 394 -15.46 2.14 4.25
C GLY A 394 -16.91 2.53 3.99
N LEU A 395 -17.72 1.61 3.49
CA LEU A 395 -19.14 1.86 3.22
C LEU A 395 -19.91 2.16 4.51
N GLN A 396 -19.72 1.34 5.55
CA GLN A 396 -20.35 1.55 6.85
C GLN A 396 -19.95 2.92 7.44
N THR A 397 -18.66 3.24 7.40
CA THR A 397 -18.12 4.50 7.90
C THR A 397 -18.70 5.71 7.16
N ALA A 398 -18.73 5.65 5.83
CA ALA A 398 -19.31 6.72 5.01
C ALA A 398 -20.80 6.90 5.28
N TYR A 399 -21.55 5.80 5.46
CA TYR A 399 -22.98 5.86 5.76
C TYR A 399 -23.24 6.51 7.11
N GLU A 400 -22.45 6.19 8.14
CA GLU A 400 -22.63 6.76 9.47
C GLU A 400 -22.32 8.26 9.52
N VAL A 401 -21.30 8.72 8.79
CA VAL A 401 -21.02 10.15 8.64
C VAL A 401 -22.16 10.84 7.88
N PHE A 402 -22.60 10.27 6.77
CA PHE A 402 -23.73 10.78 6.00
C PHE A 402 -25.01 10.88 6.86
N ASN A 403 -25.37 9.80 7.56
CA ASN A 403 -26.61 9.68 8.31
C ASN A 403 -26.61 10.53 9.60
N SER A 404 -25.43 10.83 10.17
CA SER A 404 -25.27 11.72 11.32
C SER A 404 -25.16 13.20 10.94
N SER A 405 -24.72 13.50 9.72
CA SER A 405 -24.76 14.87 9.18
C SER A 405 -26.21 15.31 8.98
N SER A 406 -26.51 16.59 9.25
CA SER A 406 -27.86 17.19 9.26
C SER A 406 -28.66 17.08 7.94
N GLY A 407 -28.11 16.43 6.91
CA GLY A 407 -28.80 16.07 5.65
C GLY A 407 -29.95 15.05 5.83
N ASN A 408 -30.09 14.45 7.02
CA ASN A 408 -31.22 13.59 7.39
C ASN A 408 -32.50 14.36 7.79
N THR A 409 -32.47 15.70 7.79
CA THR A 409 -33.63 16.55 8.16
C THR A 409 -34.79 16.49 7.17
N ALA A 410 -34.62 15.82 6.02
CA ALA A 410 -35.69 15.53 5.07
C ALA A 410 -36.01 14.02 5.00
N ALA A 411 -36.04 13.33 6.14
CA ALA A 411 -36.56 11.97 6.23
C ALA A 411 -37.99 11.89 5.65
N GLY A 412 -38.10 11.51 4.36
CA GLY A 412 -39.37 11.37 3.63
C GLY A 412 -39.52 12.21 2.36
N ALA A 413 -38.67 13.21 2.11
CA ALA A 413 -38.69 13.93 0.83
C ALA A 413 -37.96 13.09 -0.22
N LYS A 414 -38.67 12.65 -1.26
CA LYS A 414 -38.03 12.06 -2.44
C LYS A 414 -37.19 13.15 -3.13
N GLY A 415 -35.89 12.93 -3.25
CA GLY A 415 -34.97 13.79 -3.98
C GLY A 415 -35.00 13.50 -5.48
N ALA A 416 -33.89 13.78 -6.17
CA ALA A 416 -33.72 13.49 -7.58
C ALA A 416 -34.16 12.06 -7.96
N ALA A 417 -34.86 11.92 -9.09
CA ALA A 417 -35.37 10.65 -9.63
C ALA A 417 -36.31 9.84 -8.71
N GLY A 418 -36.86 10.42 -7.64
CA GLY A 418 -37.87 9.76 -6.81
C GLY A 418 -37.32 8.86 -5.69
N PHE A 419 -36.01 8.90 -5.43
CA PHE A 419 -35.33 8.15 -4.37
C PHE A 419 -35.20 8.98 -3.09
N THR A 420 -35.15 8.32 -1.93
CA THR A 420 -34.79 8.99 -0.67
C THR A 420 -33.29 9.29 -0.60
N PRO A 421 -32.85 10.21 0.27
CA PRO A 421 -31.41 10.43 0.50
C PRO A 421 -30.66 9.14 0.83
N GLN A 422 -31.20 8.27 1.70
CA GLN A 422 -30.58 6.99 2.03
C GLN A 422 -30.45 6.07 0.81
N GLN A 423 -31.47 6.02 -0.05
CA GLN A 423 -31.40 5.25 -1.29
C GLN A 423 -30.34 5.83 -2.23
N LEU A 424 -30.26 7.15 -2.38
CA LEU A 424 -29.27 7.82 -3.23
C LEU A 424 -27.83 7.57 -2.74
N PHE A 425 -27.60 7.48 -1.43
CA PHE A 425 -26.31 7.09 -0.88
C PHE A 425 -25.88 5.70 -1.37
N TYR A 426 -26.70 4.66 -1.17
CA TYR A 426 -26.32 3.32 -1.58
C TYR A 426 -26.27 3.17 -3.12
N ILE A 427 -27.12 3.90 -3.85
CA ILE A 427 -27.03 3.98 -5.31
C ILE A 427 -25.68 4.56 -5.72
N GLY A 428 -25.26 5.69 -5.15
CA GLY A 428 -23.96 6.31 -5.44
C GLY A 428 -22.78 5.37 -5.15
N SER A 429 -22.84 4.64 -4.03
CA SER A 429 -21.82 3.65 -3.66
C SER A 429 -21.61 2.57 -4.71
N CYS A 430 -22.69 2.07 -5.33
CA CYS A 430 -22.60 1.06 -6.39
C CYS A 430 -22.40 1.65 -7.80
N TYR A 431 -22.90 2.85 -8.06
CA TYR A 431 -22.94 3.44 -9.41
C TYR A 431 -21.54 3.57 -10.03
N LYS A 432 -20.51 3.84 -9.20
CA LYS A 432 -19.12 3.89 -9.65
C LYS A 432 -18.62 2.61 -10.32
N TRP A 433 -19.20 1.45 -10.01
CA TRP A 433 -18.82 0.15 -10.55
C TRP A 433 -19.53 -0.22 -11.87
N CYS A 434 -20.51 0.57 -12.32
CA CYS A 434 -21.35 0.21 -13.47
C CYS A 434 -20.59 0.18 -14.81
N ALA A 435 -19.50 0.96 -14.97
CA ALA A 435 -18.74 1.06 -16.21
C ALA A 435 -17.72 -0.08 -16.41
N GLU A 436 -17.41 -0.85 -15.37
CA GLU A 436 -16.30 -1.82 -15.39
C GLU A 436 -16.70 -3.19 -15.97
N ASN A 437 -17.97 -3.38 -16.31
CA ASN A 437 -18.48 -4.63 -16.91
C ASN A 437 -18.01 -4.87 -18.36
N GLY A 438 -17.27 -3.95 -18.98
CA GLY A 438 -16.82 -4.03 -20.39
C GLY A 438 -15.34 -4.35 -20.63
N HIS A 439 -14.47 -4.19 -19.63
CA HIS A 439 -13.01 -4.33 -19.80
C HIS A 439 -12.38 -5.08 -18.61
N THR A 440 -12.73 -6.35 -18.43
CA THR A 440 -11.81 -7.25 -17.73
C THR A 440 -10.59 -7.41 -18.61
N SER A 441 -9.45 -6.85 -18.19
CA SER A 441 -8.15 -7.35 -18.67
C SER A 441 -8.20 -8.89 -18.62
N PRO A 442 -7.80 -9.62 -19.68
CA PRO A 442 -7.81 -11.08 -19.67
C PRO A 442 -6.90 -11.66 -18.56
N LEU A 443 -5.95 -10.87 -18.05
CA LEU A 443 -5.44 -11.02 -16.69
C LEU A 443 -6.26 -10.09 -15.79
N GLY A 444 -7.38 -10.58 -15.23
CA GLY A 444 -8.04 -9.86 -14.15
C GLY A 444 -7.00 -9.61 -13.06
N SER A 445 -6.91 -8.38 -12.54
CA SER A 445 -6.11 -8.18 -11.33
C SER A 445 -6.73 -9.06 -10.26
N ALA A 446 -6.07 -10.16 -9.93
CA ALA A 446 -6.59 -11.14 -8.97
C ALA A 446 -6.81 -10.53 -7.57
N ILE A 447 -6.32 -9.30 -7.37
CA ILE A 447 -6.40 -8.49 -6.16
C ILE A 447 -7.78 -7.82 -6.00
N ASN A 448 -8.60 -7.73 -7.06
CA ASN A 448 -9.92 -7.11 -6.99
C ASN A 448 -11.03 -8.12 -7.36
N ALA A 449 -12.08 -8.18 -6.53
CA ALA A 449 -13.30 -8.91 -6.88
C ALA A 449 -13.98 -8.25 -8.10
N LYS A 450 -14.84 -9.02 -8.79
CA LYS A 450 -15.64 -8.48 -9.91
C LYS A 450 -16.47 -7.28 -9.45
N PRO A 451 -16.72 -6.27 -10.30
CA PRO A 451 -17.40 -5.03 -9.90
C PRO A 451 -18.78 -5.25 -9.23
N PHE A 452 -19.56 -6.22 -9.71
CA PHE A 452 -20.86 -6.53 -9.10
C PHE A 452 -20.73 -7.12 -7.68
N LEU A 453 -19.63 -7.82 -7.36
CA LEU A 453 -19.35 -8.34 -6.02
C LEU A 453 -18.95 -7.20 -5.08
N ARG A 454 -18.08 -6.29 -5.55
CA ARG A 454 -17.69 -5.07 -4.82
C ARG A 454 -18.83 -4.09 -4.58
N CYS A 455 -19.91 -4.17 -5.36
CA CYS A 455 -21.17 -3.50 -5.06
C CYS A 455 -22.03 -4.32 -4.07
N ASN A 456 -22.37 -5.55 -4.42
CA ASN A 456 -23.42 -6.29 -3.73
C ASN A 456 -23.01 -6.80 -2.35
N VAL A 457 -21.79 -7.34 -2.20
CA VAL A 457 -21.36 -7.96 -0.94
C VAL A 457 -21.28 -6.93 0.19
N PRO A 458 -20.67 -5.73 0.01
CA PRO A 458 -20.73 -4.68 1.02
C PRO A 458 -22.17 -4.29 1.41
N LEU A 459 -23.08 -4.13 0.44
CA LEU A 459 -24.48 -3.78 0.72
C LEU A 459 -25.22 -4.85 1.54
N MET A 460 -24.87 -6.13 1.38
CA MET A 460 -25.44 -7.22 2.17
C MET A 460 -24.93 -7.23 3.64
N MET A 461 -23.83 -6.52 3.91
CA MET A 461 -23.11 -6.55 5.19
C MET A 461 -23.20 -5.26 5.99
N VAL A 462 -23.58 -4.13 5.39
CA VAL A 462 -23.70 -2.86 6.13
C VAL A 462 -25.11 -2.65 6.66
N ASP A 463 -25.21 -1.93 7.78
CA ASP A 463 -26.49 -1.54 8.34
C ASP A 463 -27.17 -0.45 7.50
N GLY A 464 -28.50 -0.42 7.52
CA GLY A 464 -29.31 0.63 6.89
C GLY A 464 -29.72 0.38 5.44
N PHE A 465 -28.97 -0.43 4.68
CA PHE A 465 -29.30 -0.71 3.27
C PHE A 465 -30.65 -1.40 3.13
N SER A 466 -30.86 -2.46 3.92
CA SER A 466 -32.08 -3.26 3.85
C SER A 466 -33.33 -2.45 4.23
N GLU A 467 -33.18 -1.50 5.15
CA GLU A 467 -34.20 -0.57 5.59
C GLU A 467 -34.51 0.47 4.52
N ALA A 468 -33.48 1.04 3.89
CA ALA A 468 -33.60 2.03 2.83
C ALA A 468 -34.36 1.49 1.61
N PHE A 469 -34.16 0.20 1.27
CA PHE A 469 -34.82 -0.46 0.13
C PHE A 469 -35.98 -1.37 0.51
N ARG A 470 -36.26 -1.54 1.81
CA ARG A 470 -37.30 -2.45 2.34
C ARG A 470 -37.14 -3.87 1.78
N CYS A 471 -35.92 -4.39 1.82
CA CYS A 471 -35.61 -5.72 1.31
C CYS A 471 -36.36 -6.81 2.10
N ALA A 472 -36.98 -7.75 1.39
CA ALA A 472 -37.58 -8.93 2.02
C ALA A 472 -36.48 -9.84 2.59
N GLN A 473 -36.75 -10.50 3.73
CA GLN A 473 -35.76 -11.31 4.44
C GLN A 473 -35.15 -12.44 3.59
N GLU A 474 -35.93 -13.00 2.67
CA GLU A 474 -35.51 -14.09 1.76
C GLU A 474 -34.87 -13.58 0.46
N SER A 475 -34.73 -12.26 0.28
CA SER A 475 -34.13 -11.74 -0.95
C SER A 475 -32.62 -12.02 -1.00
N PRO A 476 -32.02 -12.21 -2.19
CA PRO A 476 -30.58 -12.48 -2.31
C PRO A 476 -29.69 -11.43 -1.64
N MET A 477 -30.12 -10.16 -1.64
CA MET A 477 -29.42 -9.04 -1.00
C MET A 477 -29.47 -9.06 0.54
N MET A 478 -30.09 -10.08 1.14
CA MET A 478 -30.13 -10.28 2.60
C MET A 478 -29.30 -11.49 3.05
N LYS A 479 -28.61 -12.17 2.14
CA LYS A 479 -27.88 -13.42 2.39
C LYS A 479 -26.87 -13.31 3.55
N PHE A 480 -26.13 -12.21 3.62
CA PHE A 480 -25.07 -12.02 4.63
C PHE A 480 -25.49 -11.14 5.81
N ARG A 481 -26.77 -10.74 5.92
CA ARG A 481 -27.28 -9.89 7.00
C ARG A 481 -27.18 -10.53 8.40
N ARG A 482 -27.09 -11.85 8.47
CA ARG A 482 -26.81 -12.60 9.72
C ARG A 482 -25.32 -12.93 9.88
N VAL A 483 -24.57 -12.96 8.78
CA VAL A 483 -23.11 -13.17 8.77
C VAL A 483 -22.39 -11.93 9.31
N THR A 484 -23.01 -10.75 9.24
CA THR A 484 -22.58 -9.55 9.98
C THR A 484 -22.40 -9.81 11.48
N LEU A 485 -23.14 -10.76 12.07
CA LEU A 485 -22.99 -11.13 13.48
C LEU A 485 -21.89 -12.17 13.73
N SER A 486 -21.47 -12.95 12.72
CA SER A 486 -20.40 -13.96 12.82
C SER A 486 -19.04 -13.45 12.30
N CYS A 487 -19.07 -12.38 11.53
CA CYS A 487 -17.90 -11.68 11.01
C CYS A 487 -17.80 -10.29 11.64
N ASN A 488 -18.44 -10.12 12.80
CA ASN A 488 -18.78 -8.84 13.38
C ASN A 488 -17.52 -8.01 13.63
N TYR A 489 -17.55 -6.74 13.27
CA TYR A 489 -16.43 -5.83 13.52
C TYR A 489 -16.04 -5.78 15.00
N SER A 490 -16.97 -6.08 15.91
CA SER A 490 -16.75 -6.25 17.34
C SER A 490 -15.94 -7.50 17.75
N ASP A 491 -15.74 -8.47 16.86
CA ASP A 491 -15.04 -9.73 17.14
C ASP A 491 -13.52 -9.64 16.87
N LEU A 492 -12.95 -8.43 16.91
CA LEU A 492 -11.49 -8.22 17.00
C LEU A 492 -10.97 -8.50 18.42
N ASN A 493 -11.47 -9.59 19.02
CA ASN A 493 -11.00 -10.18 20.26
C ASN A 493 -10.53 -11.61 19.94
N PRO A 494 -9.22 -11.88 19.77
CA PRO A 494 -8.71 -13.19 19.36
C PRO A 494 -8.87 -14.29 20.43
N PHE A 495 -9.37 -13.96 21.62
CA PHE A 495 -9.62 -14.92 22.69
C PHE A 495 -10.94 -14.63 23.41
N PRO A 496 -11.91 -15.57 23.42
CA PRO A 496 -13.01 -15.49 24.37
C PRO A 496 -12.43 -15.66 25.77
N ASN A 497 -12.89 -14.84 26.71
CA ASN A 497 -12.51 -14.86 28.13
C ASN A 497 -12.23 -16.28 28.65
N SER A 498 -10.99 -16.51 29.10
CA SER A 498 -10.66 -17.55 30.08
C SER A 498 -10.43 -16.90 31.44
#